data_AF-A0AAD1M5M2-F1
#
_entry.id   AF-A0AAD1M5M2-F1
#
_cell.length_a   1.000
_cell.length_b   1.000
_cell.length_c   1.000
_cell.angle_alpha   90.00
_cell.angle_beta   90.00
_cell.angle_gamma   90.00
#
_symmetry.space_group_name_H-M   'P 1'
#
loop_
_entity.id
_entity.type
_entity.pdbx_description
1 polymer ?
#
loop_
_entity_poly.entity_id
_entity_poly.type
_entity_poly.pdbx_seq_one_letter_code
_entity_poly.pdbx_strand_id
1 'polypeptide(L)'
;MALARHAGAARFGFNQCLALVKSAMTDRKADPITEVPWTGFDLINAFNTWKRSADAGRVFAVGLDGVAEIVATGLPWRREVRQEVFEEAAADLSKGLSAWSQCRSGSRRGKKVGFPKFKKKAGSTPSFRMRNRHRAGRMPPIRVGDNNRPRSVTLPGIGQIRVHDNTRRLRGMLNKGRAKILFATVSHRGGRWWVSLNVEAAALHLAERHQPHDPTDTRAWVGVDLGLSAYLVAATADGREIARITHAPKALTVD
;
A
#
# COMPACT_ATOMS: atom_id res chain seq x y z
N MET A 1 13.73 15.96 1.37
CA MET A 1 13.83 15.35 2.72
C MET A 1 12.54 14.67 3.21
N ALA A 2 11.35 15.25 3.03
CA ALA A 2 10.10 14.70 3.60
C ALA A 2 9.79 13.25 3.19
N LEU A 3 9.89 12.88 1.90
CA LEU A 3 9.61 11.52 1.42
C LEU A 3 10.51 10.46 2.07
N ALA A 4 11.80 10.76 2.19
CA ALA A 4 12.77 9.86 2.82
C ALA A 4 12.48 9.66 4.31
N ARG A 5 12.07 10.74 5.03
CA ARG A 5 11.64 10.67 6.43
C ARG A 5 10.44 9.73 6.60
N HIS A 6 9.42 9.87 5.75
CA HIS A 6 8.22 9.03 5.79
C HIS A 6 8.53 7.56 5.46
N ALA A 7 9.36 7.30 4.45
CA ALA A 7 9.80 5.93 4.13
C ALA A 7 10.61 5.30 5.28
N GLY A 8 11.47 6.08 5.93
CA GLY A 8 12.22 5.66 7.12
C GLY A 8 11.29 5.31 8.28
N ALA A 9 10.29 6.15 8.55
CA ALA A 9 9.28 5.92 9.58
C ALA A 9 8.42 4.67 9.30
N ALA A 10 8.05 4.42 8.04
CA ALA A 10 7.33 3.21 7.66
C ALA A 10 8.16 1.94 7.93
N ARG A 11 9.45 1.96 7.57
CA ARG A 11 10.37 0.85 7.87
C ARG A 11 10.50 0.63 9.37
N PHE A 12 10.67 1.71 10.12
CA PHE A 12 10.77 1.68 11.57
C PHE A 12 9.50 1.09 12.21
N GLY A 13 8.32 1.58 11.83
CA GLY A 13 7.03 1.09 12.33
C GLY A 13 6.84 -0.40 12.06
N PHE A 14 7.12 -0.84 10.83
CA PHE A 14 7.06 -2.27 10.48
C PHE A 14 8.00 -3.11 11.36
N ASN A 15 9.25 -2.69 11.49
CA ASN A 15 10.24 -3.43 12.27
C ASN A 15 9.88 -3.46 13.75
N GLN A 16 9.40 -2.35 14.31
CA GLN A 16 9.00 -2.32 15.70
C GLN A 16 7.78 -3.19 15.98
N CYS A 17 6.75 -3.15 15.11
CA CYS A 17 5.62 -4.06 15.22
C CYS A 17 6.10 -5.53 15.17
N LEU A 18 7.05 -5.86 14.30
CA LEU A 18 7.61 -7.20 14.23
C LEU A 18 8.43 -7.57 15.48
N ALA A 19 9.10 -6.61 16.11
CA ALA A 19 9.80 -6.82 17.38
C ALA A 19 8.81 -7.12 18.51
N LEU A 20 7.71 -6.35 18.61
CA LEU A 20 6.64 -6.58 19.57
C LEU A 20 6.02 -7.98 19.42
N VAL A 21 5.73 -8.41 18.18
CA VAL A 21 5.24 -9.76 17.88
C VAL A 21 6.22 -10.83 18.38
N LYS A 22 7.52 -10.68 18.05
CA LYS A 22 8.54 -11.65 18.43
C LYS A 22 8.77 -11.72 19.94
N SER A 23 8.70 -10.59 20.64
CA SER A 23 8.76 -10.54 22.10
C SER A 23 7.58 -11.31 22.68
N ALA A 24 6.35 -10.93 22.31
CA ALA A 24 5.14 -11.59 22.81
C ALA A 24 5.10 -13.09 22.48
N MET A 25 5.61 -13.51 21.31
CA MET A 25 5.75 -14.94 20.99
C MET A 25 6.78 -15.68 21.86
N THR A 26 7.82 -14.97 22.31
CA THR A 26 8.82 -15.52 23.24
C THR A 26 8.22 -15.62 24.64
N ASP A 27 7.58 -14.54 25.09
CA ASP A 27 6.92 -14.46 26.40
C ASP A 27 5.83 -15.52 26.51
N ARG A 28 5.07 -15.76 25.43
CA ARG A 28 4.04 -16.80 25.37
C ARG A 28 4.55 -18.23 25.58
N LYS A 29 5.85 -18.49 25.39
CA LYS A 29 6.43 -19.81 25.70
C LYS A 29 6.51 -20.05 27.21
N ALA A 30 6.68 -18.98 28.00
CA ALA A 30 6.71 -19.03 29.45
C ALA A 30 5.31 -18.86 30.05
N ASP A 31 4.48 -18.01 29.45
CA ASP A 31 3.09 -17.76 29.86
C ASP A 31 2.11 -17.92 28.69
N PRO A 32 1.40 -19.06 28.58
CA PRO A 32 0.48 -19.34 27.47
C PRO A 32 -0.66 -18.32 27.28
N ILE A 33 -1.00 -17.53 28.31
CA ILE A 33 -2.09 -16.53 28.27
C ILE A 33 -1.64 -15.25 27.56
N THR A 34 -0.32 -15.02 27.43
CA THR A 34 0.22 -13.83 26.76
C THR A 34 -0.32 -13.67 25.34
N GLU A 35 -1.01 -12.56 25.08
CA GLU A 35 -1.55 -12.23 23.78
C GLU A 35 -0.45 -11.75 22.81
N VAL A 36 -0.46 -12.29 21.58
CA VAL A 36 0.46 -11.87 20.53
C VAL A 36 -0.30 -10.96 19.56
N PRO A 37 0.09 -9.68 19.38
CA PRO A 37 -0.61 -8.80 18.46
C PRO A 37 -0.45 -9.32 17.03
N TRP A 38 -1.55 -9.64 16.35
CA TRP A 38 -1.49 -10.37 15.07
C TRP A 38 -2.22 -9.64 13.95
N THR A 39 -3.38 -9.08 14.25
CA THR A 39 -4.17 -8.35 13.26
C THR A 39 -3.63 -6.93 13.07
N GLY A 40 -4.04 -6.27 11.98
CA GLY A 40 -3.66 -4.89 11.74
C GLY A 40 -4.13 -3.97 12.87
N PHE A 41 -5.30 -4.25 13.44
CA PHE A 41 -5.84 -3.50 14.57
C PHE A 41 -4.97 -3.68 15.83
N ASP A 42 -4.64 -4.91 16.20
CA ASP A 42 -3.82 -5.20 17.40
C ASP A 42 -2.43 -4.59 17.27
N LEU A 43 -1.80 -4.72 16.10
CA LEU A 43 -0.46 -4.17 15.84
C LEU A 43 -0.46 -2.64 15.89
N ILE A 44 -1.52 -2.00 15.38
CA ILE A 44 -1.69 -0.54 15.48
C ILE A 44 -1.82 -0.12 16.95
N ASN A 45 -2.63 -0.82 17.74
CA ASN A 45 -2.82 -0.51 19.15
C ASN A 45 -1.54 -0.74 19.95
N ALA A 46 -0.89 -1.89 19.79
CA ALA A 46 0.38 -2.21 20.44
C ALA A 46 1.47 -1.18 20.11
N PHE A 47 1.61 -0.80 18.84
CA PHE A 47 2.56 0.24 18.43
C PHE A 47 2.17 1.62 18.98
N ASN A 48 0.88 1.96 19.02
CA ASN A 48 0.40 3.24 19.55
C ASN A 48 0.62 3.38 21.07
N THR A 49 0.47 2.29 21.81
CA THR A 49 0.80 2.21 23.24
C THR A 49 2.31 2.35 23.43
N TRP A 50 3.09 1.49 22.76
CA TRP A 50 4.54 1.48 22.89
C TRP A 50 5.19 2.81 22.48
N LYS A 51 4.78 3.45 21.37
CA LYS A 51 5.42 4.69 20.89
C LYS A 51 5.26 5.89 21.83
N ARG A 52 4.39 5.77 22.83
CA ARG A 52 4.13 6.77 23.89
C ARG A 52 4.72 6.35 25.24
N SER A 53 5.24 5.13 25.36
CA SER A 53 5.82 4.60 26.60
C SER A 53 7.27 5.03 26.80
N ALA A 54 7.75 4.81 28.01
CA ALA A 54 9.13 4.94 28.43
C ALA A 54 10.13 4.17 27.53
N ASP A 55 9.74 2.97 27.10
CA ASP A 55 10.60 2.05 26.33
C ASP A 55 10.88 2.57 24.93
N ALA A 56 9.99 3.40 24.40
CA ALA A 56 10.20 4.10 23.14
C ALA A 56 11.18 5.27 23.24
N GLY A 57 11.45 5.77 24.45
CA GLY A 57 12.39 6.85 24.71
C GLY A 57 11.84 7.93 25.63
N ARG A 58 12.72 8.86 26.01
CA ARG A 58 12.42 10.04 26.82
C ARG A 58 13.20 11.24 26.28
N VAL A 59 12.66 12.43 26.49
CA VAL A 59 13.35 13.71 26.25
C VAL A 59 13.65 14.32 27.61
N PHE A 60 14.89 14.74 27.79
CA PHE A 60 15.35 15.40 29.00
C PHE A 60 15.67 16.87 28.69
N ALA A 61 15.23 17.78 29.56
CA ALA A 61 15.76 19.14 29.61
C ALA A 61 16.83 19.19 30.70
N VAL A 62 17.97 19.81 30.43
CA VAL A 62 19.05 19.96 31.41
C VAL A 62 19.13 21.43 31.81
N GLY A 63 18.89 21.71 33.08
CA GLY A 63 19.00 23.05 33.65
C GLY A 63 20.45 23.55 33.68
N LEU A 64 20.63 24.85 33.90
CA LEU A 64 21.97 25.46 34.07
C LEU A 64 22.69 24.96 35.33
N ASP A 65 21.94 24.43 36.29
CA ASP A 65 22.42 23.73 37.49
C ASP A 65 22.82 22.27 37.23
N GLY A 66 22.68 21.78 35.99
CA GLY A 66 22.99 20.41 35.59
C GLY A 66 21.90 19.38 35.90
N VAL A 67 20.74 19.79 36.44
CA VAL A 67 19.65 18.87 36.75
C VAL A 67 18.88 18.50 35.47
N ALA A 68 18.75 17.20 35.22
CA ALA A 68 18.03 16.67 34.06
C ALA A 68 16.59 16.26 34.43
N GLU A 69 15.60 16.89 33.79
CA GLU A 69 14.19 16.59 33.99
C GLU A 69 13.57 15.95 32.76
N ILE A 70 12.71 14.94 32.96
CA ILE A 70 11.97 14.31 31.86
C ILE A 70 10.84 15.26 31.44
N VAL A 71 10.95 15.80 30.24
CA VAL A 71 9.94 16.71 29.66
C VAL A 71 8.99 16.01 28.68
N ALA A 72 9.37 14.85 28.15
CA ALA A 72 8.47 14.05 27.32
C ALA A 72 8.83 12.56 27.33
N THR A 73 7.81 11.72 27.15
CA THR A 73 7.93 10.26 27.04
C THR A 73 7.47 9.75 25.66
N GLY A 74 8.08 8.67 25.20
CA GLY A 74 7.85 8.04 23.90
C GLY A 74 8.74 8.57 22.80
N LEU A 75 8.40 8.22 21.55
CA LEU A 75 9.15 8.65 20.37
C LEU A 75 8.95 10.16 20.12
N PRO A 76 9.98 11.01 20.24
CA PRO A 76 9.80 12.46 20.15
C PRO A 76 9.46 12.92 18.72
N TRP A 77 10.11 12.33 17.72
CA TRP A 77 9.91 12.66 16.30
C TRP A 77 8.61 12.09 15.70
N ARG A 78 7.81 11.34 16.47
CA ARG A 78 6.59 10.68 15.96
C ARG A 78 5.56 11.63 15.35
N ARG A 79 5.61 12.92 15.71
CA ARG A 79 4.73 13.98 15.19
C ARG A 79 5.25 14.62 13.90
N GLU A 80 6.50 14.37 13.52
CA GLU A 80 7.09 14.86 12.26
C GLU A 80 6.62 14.06 11.03
N VAL A 81 5.93 12.94 11.25
CA VAL A 81 5.41 12.04 10.22
C VAL A 81 3.95 11.75 10.52
N ARG A 82 3.13 11.63 9.46
CA ARG A 82 1.71 11.25 9.61
C ARG A 82 1.57 9.90 10.31
N GLN A 83 0.66 9.84 11.29
CA GLN A 83 0.35 8.61 12.03
C GLN A 83 0.00 7.44 11.10
N GLU A 84 -0.73 7.71 10.02
CA GLU A 84 -1.14 6.71 9.01
C GLU A 84 0.03 5.93 8.41
N VAL A 85 1.24 6.51 8.37
CA VAL A 85 2.42 5.80 7.88
C VAL A 85 2.79 4.61 8.76
N PHE A 86 2.66 4.78 10.08
CA PHE A 86 2.88 3.69 11.02
C PHE A 86 1.74 2.67 10.97
N GLU A 87 0.51 3.14 10.79
CA GLU A 87 -0.66 2.26 10.69
C GLU A 87 -0.61 1.36 9.45
N GLU A 88 -0.23 1.92 8.30
CA GLU A 88 -0.06 1.13 7.09
C GLU A 88 1.14 0.18 7.19
N ALA A 89 2.20 0.56 7.89
CA ALA A 89 3.33 -0.34 8.16
C ALA A 89 2.91 -1.53 9.04
N ALA A 90 2.09 -1.30 10.06
CA ALA A 90 1.49 -2.34 10.89
C ALA A 90 0.52 -3.23 10.08
N ALA A 91 -0.31 -2.63 9.23
CA ALA A 91 -1.23 -3.37 8.36
C ALA A 91 -0.48 -4.25 7.34
N ASP A 92 0.62 -3.76 6.77
CA ASP A 92 1.47 -4.55 5.87
C ASP A 92 2.15 -5.72 6.60
N LEU A 93 2.55 -5.55 7.87
CA LEU A 93 3.04 -6.65 8.69
C LEU A 93 1.94 -7.68 8.97
N SER A 94 0.74 -7.24 9.35
CA SER A 94 -0.40 -8.13 9.60
C SER A 94 -0.70 -9.02 8.40
N LYS A 95 -0.74 -8.45 7.19
CA LYS A 95 -0.91 -9.22 5.95
C LYS A 95 0.18 -10.29 5.77
N GLY A 96 1.43 -9.96 6.12
CA GLY A 96 2.55 -10.90 6.10
C GLY A 96 2.38 -12.04 7.11
N LEU A 97 1.95 -11.73 8.33
CA LEU A 97 1.67 -12.72 9.39
C LEU A 97 0.50 -13.63 9.02
N SER A 98 -0.60 -13.07 8.50
CA SER A 98 -1.74 -13.83 7.99
C SER A 98 -1.33 -14.76 6.85
N ALA A 99 -0.55 -14.26 5.88
CA ALA A 99 -0.05 -15.07 4.77
C ALA A 99 0.82 -16.23 5.24
N TRP A 100 1.71 -16.00 6.21
CA TRP A 100 2.52 -17.05 6.83
C TRP A 100 1.66 -18.06 7.58
N SER A 101 0.68 -17.61 8.37
CA SER A 101 -0.22 -18.49 9.14
C SER A 101 -1.02 -19.41 8.22
N GLN A 102 -1.63 -18.84 7.18
CA GLN A 102 -2.39 -19.60 6.17
C GLN A 102 -1.51 -20.56 5.37
N CYS A 103 -0.25 -20.20 5.12
CA CYS A 103 0.70 -21.11 4.50
C CYS A 103 1.05 -22.29 5.42
N ARG A 104 1.22 -22.03 6.72
CA ARG A 104 1.53 -23.05 7.71
C ARG A 104 0.35 -24.00 7.98
N SER A 105 -0.87 -23.50 7.92
CA SER A 105 -2.10 -24.31 8.08
C SER A 105 -2.53 -25.04 6.81
N GLY A 106 -1.85 -24.86 5.68
CA GLY A 106 -2.23 -25.46 4.40
C GLY A 106 -3.42 -24.78 3.70
N SER A 107 -3.98 -23.72 4.26
CA SER A 107 -5.16 -23.03 3.72
C SER A 107 -4.85 -22.13 2.51
N ARG A 108 -3.56 -21.85 2.24
CA ARG A 108 -3.12 -21.04 1.10
C ARG A 108 -2.52 -21.89 -0.01
N ARG A 109 -3.02 -21.73 -1.23
CA ARG A 109 -2.42 -22.29 -2.46
C ARG A 109 -1.19 -21.47 -2.91
N GLY A 110 -0.22 -22.13 -3.52
CA GLY A 110 0.96 -21.51 -4.14
C GLY A 110 2.26 -21.65 -3.34
N LYS A 111 3.25 -20.81 -3.67
CA LYS A 111 4.60 -20.88 -3.07
C LYS A 111 4.56 -20.70 -1.55
N LYS A 112 5.39 -21.47 -0.84
CA LYS A 112 5.55 -21.35 0.61
C LYS A 112 5.98 -19.93 1.00
N VAL A 113 5.32 -19.36 2.02
CA VAL A 113 5.62 -18.03 2.56
C VAL A 113 6.25 -18.19 3.93
N GLY A 114 7.46 -17.64 4.10
CA GLY A 114 8.16 -17.62 5.38
C GLY A 114 7.66 -16.53 6.32
N PHE A 115 8.04 -16.64 7.60
CA PHE A 115 7.71 -15.62 8.61
C PHE A 115 8.30 -14.25 8.23
N PRO A 116 7.60 -13.13 8.50
CA PRO A 116 8.11 -11.79 8.20
C PRO A 116 9.50 -11.51 8.79
N LYS A 117 10.35 -10.83 8.02
CA LYS A 117 11.72 -10.47 8.40
C LYS A 117 11.84 -8.96 8.62
N PHE A 118 12.76 -8.55 9.48
CA PHE A 118 13.09 -7.14 9.66
C PHE A 118 13.59 -6.53 8.34
N LYS A 119 13.09 -5.35 8.01
CA LYS A 119 13.48 -4.58 6.84
C LYS A 119 14.80 -3.86 7.12
N LYS A 120 15.82 -4.13 6.29
CA LYS A 120 17.13 -3.47 6.35
C LYS A 120 17.08 -2.09 5.67
N LYS A 121 17.89 -1.13 6.15
CA LYS A 121 18.00 0.21 5.53
C LYS A 121 18.59 0.13 4.12
N ALA A 122 19.73 -0.55 3.97
CA ALA A 122 20.30 -0.94 2.69
C ALA A 122 19.77 -2.34 2.35
N GLY A 123 18.87 -2.44 1.37
CA GLY A 123 18.30 -3.71 0.91
C GLY A 123 16.78 -3.80 0.91
N SER A 124 16.07 -2.83 1.50
CA SER A 124 14.64 -2.65 1.26
C SER A 124 14.39 -1.39 0.44
N THR A 125 13.46 -1.47 -0.51
CA THR A 125 12.98 -0.29 -1.24
C THR A 125 12.36 0.69 -0.24
N PRO A 126 12.85 1.93 -0.12
CA PRO A 126 12.19 2.95 0.69
C PRO A 126 10.77 3.17 0.18
N SER A 127 9.77 2.94 1.01
CA SER A 127 8.38 3.11 0.64
C SER A 127 7.48 3.40 1.83
N PHE A 128 6.39 4.13 1.61
CA PHE A 128 5.32 4.31 2.59
C PHE A 128 3.97 4.44 1.88
N ARG A 129 2.88 4.11 2.59
CA ARG A 129 1.51 4.28 2.11
C ARG A 129 0.76 5.29 2.99
N MET A 130 -0.12 6.06 2.38
CA MET A 130 -1.05 6.96 3.05
C MET A 130 -2.46 6.72 2.54
N ARG A 131 -3.45 6.70 3.44
CA ARG A 131 -4.84 6.45 3.07
C ARG A 131 -5.50 7.78 2.70
N ASN A 132 -6.48 7.71 1.81
CA ASN A 132 -7.29 8.88 1.45
C ASN A 132 -8.59 8.95 2.24
N ARG A 133 -8.60 8.45 3.49
CA ARG A 133 -9.80 8.42 4.33
C ARG A 133 -10.10 9.84 4.82
N HIS A 134 -11.33 10.30 4.61
CA HIS A 134 -11.83 11.58 5.07
C HIS A 134 -13.31 11.45 5.43
N ARG A 135 -13.80 12.34 6.29
CA ARG A 135 -15.23 12.43 6.60
C ARG A 135 -15.97 12.97 5.38
N ALA A 136 -17.22 12.55 5.19
CA ALA A 136 -18.08 13.12 4.16
C ALA A 136 -18.13 14.66 4.31
N GLY A 137 -18.10 15.37 3.16
CA GLY A 137 -18.07 16.83 3.13
C GLY A 137 -16.72 17.48 3.47
N ARG A 138 -15.69 16.72 3.84
CA ARG A 138 -14.31 17.25 3.98
C ARG A 138 -13.51 17.01 2.71
N MET A 139 -12.58 17.92 2.41
CA MET A 139 -11.67 17.73 1.29
C MET A 139 -10.80 16.46 1.49
N PRO A 140 -10.61 15.63 0.46
CA PRO A 140 -9.72 14.49 0.55
C PRO A 140 -8.27 14.93 0.84
N PRO A 141 -7.53 14.23 1.71
CA PRO A 141 -6.13 14.56 2.00
C PRO A 141 -5.19 14.29 0.83
N ILE A 142 -5.51 13.31 -0.02
CA ILE A 142 -4.78 13.00 -1.25
C ILE A 142 -5.56 13.53 -2.44
N ARG A 143 -4.96 14.43 -3.20
CA ARG A 143 -5.59 15.14 -4.33
C ARG A 143 -4.65 15.19 -5.53
N VAL A 144 -5.23 15.28 -6.72
CA VAL A 144 -4.46 15.33 -7.97
C VAL A 144 -4.82 16.60 -8.71
N GLY A 145 -3.82 17.42 -8.99
CA GLY A 145 -3.97 18.63 -9.79
C GLY A 145 -4.71 19.79 -9.12
N ASP A 146 -4.63 19.94 -7.80
CA ASP A 146 -5.20 21.09 -7.08
C ASP A 146 -4.38 22.38 -7.27
N ASN A 147 -4.89 23.51 -6.77
CA ASN A 147 -4.22 24.82 -6.76
C ASN A 147 -3.68 25.26 -8.13
N ASN A 148 -4.46 25.02 -9.20
CA ASN A 148 -4.08 25.33 -10.58
C ASN A 148 -2.74 24.70 -11.02
N ARG A 149 -2.35 23.55 -10.47
CA ARG A 149 -1.15 22.80 -10.87
C ARG A 149 -1.51 21.42 -11.39
N PRO A 150 -1.92 21.26 -12.67
CA PRO A 150 -2.43 20.02 -13.23
C PRO A 150 -1.59 18.77 -12.95
N ARG A 151 -0.27 18.83 -13.20
CA ARG A 151 0.67 17.70 -12.98
C ARG A 151 1.22 17.69 -11.56
N SER A 152 0.32 17.55 -10.59
CA SER A 152 0.71 17.46 -9.18
C SER A 152 -0.13 16.46 -8.41
N VAL A 153 0.43 15.98 -7.30
CA VAL A 153 -0.26 15.20 -6.27
C VAL A 153 -0.02 15.87 -4.93
N THR A 154 -1.08 16.20 -4.21
CA THR A 154 -1.01 16.67 -2.83
C THR A 154 -1.12 15.48 -1.89
N LEU A 155 -0.17 15.37 -0.97
CA LEU A 155 -0.10 14.32 0.05
C LEU A 155 -0.20 14.94 1.46
N PRO A 156 -0.93 14.31 2.40
CA PRO A 156 -1.08 14.85 3.74
C PRO A 156 0.26 14.88 4.49
N GLY A 157 0.56 16.01 5.14
CA GLY A 157 1.81 16.20 5.89
C GLY A 157 3.08 16.38 5.04
N ILE A 158 2.97 16.30 3.71
CA ILE A 158 4.09 16.53 2.78
C ILE A 158 3.80 17.75 1.90
N GLY A 159 2.55 17.95 1.49
CA GLY A 159 2.14 19.04 0.61
C GLY A 159 2.04 18.62 -0.86
N GLN A 160 1.98 19.61 -1.73
CA GLN A 160 1.81 19.43 -3.16
C GLN A 160 3.15 19.13 -3.85
N ILE A 161 3.22 18.03 -4.60
CA ILE A 161 4.41 17.58 -5.31
C ILE A 161 4.12 17.51 -6.80
N ARG A 162 5.00 18.08 -7.63
CA ARG A 162 4.93 17.95 -9.09
C ARG A 162 5.25 16.50 -9.50
N VAL A 163 4.47 15.96 -10.43
CA VAL A 163 4.71 14.64 -11.04
C VAL A 163 5.07 14.81 -12.52
N HIS A 164 5.79 13.85 -13.07
CA HIS A 164 6.12 13.83 -14.50
C HIS A 164 4.94 13.34 -15.34
N ASP A 165 4.20 12.36 -14.83
CA ASP A 165 3.11 11.71 -15.54
C ASP A 165 1.94 12.66 -15.87
N ASN A 166 1.25 12.35 -16.96
CA ASN A 166 0.04 13.07 -17.33
C ASN A 166 -1.13 12.68 -16.42
N THR A 167 -1.59 13.62 -15.61
CA THR A 167 -2.71 13.42 -14.67
C THR A 167 -4.09 13.73 -15.27
N ARG A 168 -4.17 14.24 -16.52
CA ARG A 168 -5.42 14.74 -17.14
C ARG A 168 -6.54 13.72 -17.10
N ARG A 169 -6.26 12.47 -17.49
CA ARG A 169 -7.26 11.39 -17.52
C ARG A 169 -7.83 11.14 -16.12
N LEU A 170 -6.95 10.97 -15.12
CA LEU A 170 -7.37 10.74 -13.75
C LEU A 170 -8.16 11.92 -13.18
N ARG A 171 -7.69 13.17 -13.38
CA ARG A 171 -8.43 14.37 -12.96
C ARG A 171 -9.82 14.43 -13.59
N GLY A 172 -9.94 14.11 -14.88
CA GLY A 172 -11.23 14.04 -15.56
C GLY A 172 -12.18 13.00 -14.95
N MET A 173 -11.67 11.82 -14.57
CA MET A 173 -12.49 10.80 -13.89
C MET A 173 -12.91 11.24 -12.49
N LEU A 174 -12.01 11.85 -11.71
CA LEU A 174 -12.31 12.35 -10.37
C LEU A 174 -13.38 13.45 -10.41
N ASN A 175 -13.24 14.43 -11.31
CA ASN A 175 -14.19 15.53 -11.45
C ASN A 175 -15.60 15.07 -11.86
N LYS A 176 -15.68 13.98 -12.63
CA LYS A 176 -16.95 13.38 -13.06
C LYS A 176 -17.54 12.39 -12.04
N GLY A 177 -16.92 12.23 -10.86
CA GLY A 177 -17.35 11.22 -9.88
C GLY A 177 -17.15 9.78 -10.35
N ARG A 178 -16.35 9.55 -11.39
CA ARG A 178 -16.08 8.22 -11.98
C ARG A 178 -14.84 7.55 -11.38
N ALA A 179 -14.20 8.18 -10.41
CA ALA A 179 -13.04 7.64 -9.72
C ALA A 179 -12.98 8.15 -8.29
N LYS A 180 -12.40 7.34 -7.40
CA LYS A 180 -12.10 7.67 -6.01
C LYS A 180 -10.73 7.14 -5.66
N ILE A 181 -9.82 8.03 -5.25
CA ILE A 181 -8.50 7.61 -4.76
C ILE A 181 -8.69 6.99 -3.37
N LEU A 182 -8.23 5.75 -3.19
CA LEU A 182 -8.28 5.02 -1.92
C LEU A 182 -7.03 5.27 -1.07
N PHE A 183 -5.85 5.23 -1.70
CA PHE A 183 -4.57 5.47 -1.05
C PHE A 183 -3.48 5.81 -2.06
N ALA A 184 -2.39 6.39 -1.58
CA ALA A 184 -1.16 6.59 -2.33
C ALA A 184 -0.04 5.75 -1.72
N THR A 185 0.75 5.08 -2.57
CA THR A 185 2.01 4.46 -2.17
C THR A 185 3.15 5.23 -2.81
N VAL A 186 4.05 5.75 -2.00
CA VAL A 186 5.26 6.44 -2.46
C VAL A 186 6.44 5.50 -2.27
N SER A 187 7.29 5.35 -3.30
CA SER A 187 8.47 4.48 -3.23
C SER A 187 9.66 5.05 -3.99
N HIS A 188 10.88 4.69 -3.57
CA HIS A 188 12.10 5.12 -4.23
C HIS A 188 12.75 3.96 -4.99
N ARG A 189 12.78 4.04 -6.32
CA ARG A 189 13.33 3.00 -7.22
C ARG A 189 14.09 3.65 -8.37
N GLY A 190 15.24 3.09 -8.74
CA GLY A 190 16.05 3.60 -9.87
C GLY A 190 16.45 5.08 -9.72
N GLY A 191 16.79 5.52 -8.50
CA GLY A 191 17.16 6.92 -8.22
C GLY A 191 16.01 7.93 -8.27
N ARG A 192 14.75 7.48 -8.38
CA ARG A 192 13.57 8.35 -8.48
C ARG A 192 12.49 7.97 -7.47
N TRP A 193 11.71 8.96 -7.08
CA TRP A 193 10.49 8.76 -6.29
C TRP A 193 9.31 8.53 -7.23
N TRP A 194 8.56 7.47 -6.96
CA TRP A 194 7.34 7.09 -7.64
C TRP A 194 6.16 7.25 -6.69
N VAL A 195 5.03 7.74 -7.19
CA VAL A 195 3.75 7.74 -6.48
C VAL A 195 2.75 6.90 -7.27
N SER A 196 2.25 5.84 -6.67
CA SER A 196 1.20 5.00 -7.23
C SER A 196 -0.10 5.28 -6.48
N LEU A 197 -1.13 5.68 -7.22
CA LEU A 197 -2.46 5.91 -6.67
C LEU A 197 -3.30 4.66 -6.89
N ASN A 198 -3.85 4.11 -5.81
CA ASN A 198 -4.88 3.08 -5.91
C ASN A 198 -6.23 3.78 -6.01
N VAL A 199 -6.95 3.48 -7.08
CA VAL A 199 -8.16 4.19 -7.46
C VAL A 199 -9.27 3.17 -7.66
N GLU A 200 -10.37 3.38 -6.96
CA GLU A 200 -11.66 2.76 -7.29
C GLU A 200 -12.25 3.55 -8.45
N ALA A 201 -12.25 2.97 -9.64
CA ALA A 201 -12.83 3.58 -10.83
C ALA A 201 -14.21 2.96 -11.09
N ALA A 202 -15.18 3.79 -11.48
CA ALA A 202 -16.43 3.30 -12.02
C ALA A 202 -16.12 2.37 -13.21
N ALA A 203 -16.86 1.27 -13.31
CA ALA A 203 -16.78 0.39 -14.47
C ALA A 203 -16.94 1.18 -15.77
N LEU A 204 -16.41 0.63 -16.88
CA LEU A 204 -16.52 1.24 -18.20
C LEU A 204 -17.96 1.72 -18.45
N HIS A 205 -18.05 2.84 -19.18
CA HIS A 205 -19.33 3.48 -19.53
C HIS A 205 -20.30 2.41 -20.05
N LEU A 206 -21.58 2.45 -19.70
CA LEU A 206 -22.54 1.39 -20.07
C LEU A 206 -22.53 1.12 -21.60
N ALA A 207 -22.34 2.16 -22.41
CA ALA A 207 -22.20 2.02 -23.87
C ALA A 207 -20.92 1.31 -24.34
N GLU A 208 -19.89 1.23 -23.49
CA GLU A 208 -18.60 0.56 -23.74
C GLU A 208 -18.54 -0.81 -23.05
N ARG A 209 -19.62 -1.22 -22.37
CA ARG A 209 -19.75 -2.59 -21.89
C ARG A 209 -20.30 -3.43 -23.02
N HIS A 210 -19.76 -4.63 -23.18
CA HIS A 210 -20.48 -5.65 -23.94
C HIS A 210 -21.86 -5.82 -23.30
N GLN A 211 -22.91 -5.68 -24.12
CA GLN A 211 -24.28 -5.98 -23.70
C GLN A 211 -24.28 -7.43 -23.16
N PRO A 212 -24.94 -7.71 -22.03
CA PRO A 212 -25.10 -9.08 -21.55
C PRO A 212 -25.77 -9.89 -22.68
N HIS A 213 -25.05 -10.86 -23.24
CA HIS A 213 -25.60 -11.76 -24.25
C HIS A 213 -26.40 -12.86 -23.56
N ASP A 214 -27.37 -13.44 -24.26
CA ASP A 214 -28.08 -14.63 -23.77
C ASP A 214 -27.05 -15.71 -23.40
N PRO A 215 -27.02 -16.18 -22.13
CA PRO A 215 -26.06 -17.20 -21.70
C PRO A 215 -26.20 -18.54 -22.43
N THR A 216 -27.31 -18.77 -23.15
CA THR A 216 -27.50 -19.94 -24.01
C THR A 216 -26.91 -19.77 -25.42
N ASP A 217 -26.55 -18.55 -25.82
CA ASP A 217 -25.91 -18.28 -27.11
C ASP A 217 -24.39 -18.47 -27.02
N THR A 218 -23.95 -19.71 -27.20
CA THR A 218 -22.54 -20.10 -27.19
C THR A 218 -21.75 -19.56 -28.38
N ARG A 219 -22.42 -19.03 -29.43
CA ARG A 219 -21.76 -18.44 -30.62
C ARG A 219 -21.21 -17.04 -30.35
N ALA A 220 -21.68 -16.38 -29.30
CA ALA A 220 -21.22 -15.04 -28.89
C ALA A 220 -19.93 -15.06 -28.06
N TRP A 221 -19.48 -16.24 -27.63
CA TRP A 221 -18.31 -16.39 -26.77
C TRP A 221 -17.12 -16.94 -27.54
N VAL A 222 -15.95 -16.41 -27.19
CA VAL A 222 -14.67 -16.81 -27.77
C VAL A 222 -13.76 -17.23 -26.62
N GLY A 223 -13.26 -18.46 -26.66
CA GLY A 223 -12.18 -18.91 -25.81
C GLY A 223 -10.87 -18.28 -26.27
N VAL A 224 -10.15 -17.66 -25.33
CA VAL A 224 -8.82 -17.07 -25.59
C VAL A 224 -7.76 -17.92 -24.90
N ASP A 225 -6.82 -18.44 -25.67
CA ASP A 225 -5.63 -19.14 -25.18
C ASP A 225 -4.38 -18.28 -25.43
N LEU A 226 -3.47 -18.24 -24.46
CA LEU A 226 -2.23 -17.46 -24.52
C LEU A 226 -1.05 -18.43 -24.44
N GLY A 227 -0.28 -18.54 -25.52
CA GLY A 227 0.83 -19.49 -25.65
C GLY A 227 2.19 -18.82 -25.89
N LEU A 228 3.22 -19.67 -25.96
CA LEU A 228 4.59 -19.25 -26.28
C LEU A 228 4.86 -19.21 -27.80
N SER A 229 4.29 -20.17 -28.55
CA SER A 229 4.45 -20.26 -30.01
C SER A 229 3.42 -19.42 -30.77
N ALA A 230 2.23 -19.24 -30.17
CA ALA A 230 1.24 -18.27 -30.58
C ALA A 230 0.87 -17.46 -29.34
N TYR A 231 1.15 -16.17 -29.37
CA TYR A 231 0.92 -15.27 -28.23
C TYR A 231 -0.54 -15.17 -27.84
N LEU A 232 -1.44 -15.30 -28.82
CA LEU A 232 -2.88 -15.36 -28.59
C LEU A 232 -3.53 -16.20 -29.68
N VAL A 233 -4.41 -17.12 -29.28
CA VAL A 233 -5.36 -17.80 -30.16
C VAL A 233 -6.75 -17.55 -29.59
N ALA A 234 -7.68 -17.18 -30.45
CA ALA A 234 -9.07 -16.99 -30.08
C ALA A 234 -9.94 -17.91 -30.95
N ALA A 235 -10.79 -18.71 -30.33
CA ALA A 235 -11.67 -19.65 -31.01
C ALA A 235 -13.09 -19.61 -30.46
N THR A 236 -14.08 -19.80 -31.32
CA THR A 236 -15.49 -19.93 -30.92
C THR A 236 -15.75 -21.28 -30.24
N ALA A 237 -16.92 -21.42 -29.61
CA ALA A 237 -17.28 -22.62 -28.86
C ALA A 237 -17.33 -23.92 -29.70
N ASP A 238 -17.52 -23.82 -31.02
CA ASP A 238 -17.47 -24.93 -31.98
C ASP A 238 -16.04 -25.26 -32.47
N GLY A 239 -15.02 -24.62 -31.89
CA GLY A 239 -13.61 -24.88 -32.18
C GLY A 239 -13.08 -24.15 -33.42
N ARG A 240 -13.87 -23.28 -34.05
CA ARG A 240 -13.39 -22.45 -35.15
C ARG A 240 -12.47 -21.35 -34.62
N GLU A 241 -11.22 -21.37 -35.04
CA GLU A 241 -10.27 -20.29 -34.78
C GLU A 241 -10.70 -19.02 -35.53
N ILE A 242 -10.77 -17.90 -34.81
CA ILE A 242 -11.14 -16.59 -35.35
C ILE A 242 -10.02 -15.56 -35.26
N ALA A 243 -9.00 -15.80 -34.43
CA ALA A 243 -7.81 -14.97 -34.38
C ALA A 243 -6.60 -15.78 -33.94
N ARG A 244 -5.44 -15.45 -34.52
CA ARG A 244 -4.14 -15.97 -34.10
C ARG A 244 -3.08 -14.89 -34.24
N ILE A 245 -2.40 -14.61 -33.14
CA ILE A 245 -1.31 -13.65 -33.05
C ILE A 245 -0.04 -14.45 -32.78
N THR A 246 0.77 -14.66 -33.81
CA THR A 246 2.07 -15.36 -33.72
C THR A 246 3.24 -14.41 -33.55
N HIS A 247 3.07 -13.15 -33.95
CA HIS A 247 4.08 -12.12 -33.76
C HIS A 247 3.82 -11.41 -32.44
N ALA A 248 4.87 -11.13 -31.68
CA ALA A 248 4.75 -10.32 -30.47
C ALA A 248 4.05 -9.01 -30.85
N PRO A 249 2.91 -8.66 -30.25
CA PRO A 249 2.28 -7.37 -30.53
C PRO A 249 3.30 -6.27 -30.25
N LYS A 250 3.48 -5.36 -31.21
CA LYS A 250 4.34 -4.18 -31.01
C LYS A 250 3.91 -3.55 -29.69
N ALA A 251 4.88 -3.27 -28.81
CA ALA A 251 4.60 -2.56 -27.58
C ALA A 251 3.75 -1.33 -27.91
N LEU A 252 2.65 -1.12 -27.18
CA LEU A 252 1.80 0.06 -27.33
C LEU A 252 2.71 1.29 -27.32
N THR A 253 2.95 1.89 -28.49
CA THR A 253 3.62 3.18 -28.61
C THR A 253 2.66 4.17 -27.98
N VAL A 254 3.07 4.71 -26.83
CA VAL A 254 2.33 5.77 -26.16
C VAL A 254 2.61 7.03 -26.97
N ASP A 255 1.68 7.40 -27.85
CA ASP A 255 1.65 8.72 -28.49
C ASP A 255 1.37 9.83 -27.46
#